data_AF-A0A960MJT6-F1
#
_entry.id   AF-A0A960MJT6-F1
#
_cell.length_a   1.000
_cell.length_b   1.000
_cell.length_c   1.000
_cell.angle_alpha   90.00
_cell.angle_beta   90.00
_cell.angle_gamma   90.00
#
_symmetry.space_group_name_H-M   'P 1'
#
loop_
_entity.id
_entity.type
_entity.pdbx_description
1 polymer ?
#
loop_
_entity_poly.entity_id
_entity_poly.type
_entity_poly.pdbx_seq_one_letter_code
_entity_poly.pdbx_strand_id
1 'polypeptide(L)'
;MKKMRFLFLFIISALVGCSGLEKSEEKKVRSRNLSVAPIQRQSDESLFAVAPMEVKKRAPYPWEKRRVGSHLRITKEFFRCNGGVLSPPIQIHRQGDFIYHLDCGGIERHSLPLRNGEEFIYPILIDLLNYLQETLDRKVIITCGHRCPTHNLYADPSKKGQTSKHLIGAEVDFYVEGLEQNPQAVLNALFSYYKEPMLRTLTLADTSTPSWYNKEIAITLYHATEGRDFDNDHPYPYISIQVRYDRDTKRPVQYNWHEAHNGYLKH
;
A
#
# COMPACT_ATOMS: atom_id res chain seq x y z
N MET A 1 38.75 -4.48 -92.53
CA MET A 1 38.32 -4.49 -91.11
C MET A 1 38.86 -5.65 -90.25
N LYS A 2 39.43 -6.75 -90.79
CA LYS A 2 39.97 -7.86 -89.97
C LYS A 2 41.33 -7.58 -89.28
N LYS A 3 42.19 -6.73 -89.86
CA LYS A 3 43.53 -6.42 -89.29
C LYS A 3 43.49 -5.55 -88.00
N MET A 4 42.44 -4.74 -87.82
CA MET A 4 42.31 -3.86 -86.64
C MET A 4 41.90 -4.61 -85.37
N ARG A 5 41.21 -5.75 -85.51
CA ARG A 5 40.83 -6.61 -84.37
C ARG A 5 42.03 -7.32 -83.74
N PHE A 6 43.04 -7.68 -84.53
CA PHE A 6 44.24 -8.38 -84.02
C PHE A 6 45.14 -7.45 -83.20
N LEU A 7 45.28 -6.19 -83.64
CA LEU A 7 46.05 -5.17 -82.91
C LEU A 7 45.41 -4.85 -81.56
N PHE A 8 44.07 -4.78 -81.51
CA PHE A 8 43.34 -4.50 -80.27
C PHE A 8 43.46 -5.64 -79.24
N LEU A 9 43.45 -6.89 -79.70
CA LEU A 9 43.68 -8.07 -78.84
C LEU A 9 45.11 -8.11 -78.27
N PHE A 10 46.11 -7.70 -79.05
CA PHE A 10 47.49 -7.66 -78.57
C PHE A 10 47.72 -6.55 -77.53
N ILE A 11 47.10 -5.38 -77.72
CA ILE A 11 47.17 -4.26 -76.76
C ILE A 11 46.46 -4.63 -75.44
N ILE A 12 45.31 -5.31 -75.50
CA ILE A 12 44.61 -5.78 -74.29
C ILE A 12 45.45 -6.82 -73.54
N SER A 13 46.12 -7.74 -74.24
CA SER A 13 47.00 -8.74 -73.59
C SER A 13 48.22 -8.11 -72.91
N ALA A 14 48.78 -7.04 -73.47
CA ALA A 14 49.93 -6.35 -72.89
C ALA A 14 49.58 -5.54 -71.63
N LEU A 15 48.32 -5.07 -71.51
CA LEU A 15 47.87 -4.27 -70.37
C LEU A 15 47.47 -5.08 -69.13
N VAL A 16 47.31 -6.41 -69.24
CA VAL A 16 46.93 -7.29 -68.11
C VAL A 16 48.17 -7.90 -67.41
N GLY A 17 49.37 -7.67 -67.92
CA GLY A 17 50.61 -8.32 -67.44
C GLY A 17 51.28 -7.74 -66.19
N CYS A 18 50.89 -6.56 -65.69
CA CYS A 18 51.76 -5.80 -64.77
C CYS A 18 51.27 -5.63 -63.30
N SER A 19 50.14 -6.20 -62.87
CA SER A 19 49.57 -5.88 -61.54
C SER A 19 49.72 -6.96 -60.46
N GLY A 20 50.56 -7.98 -60.66
CA GLY A 20 50.58 -9.18 -59.80
C GLY A 20 51.80 -9.42 -58.89
N LEU A 21 52.99 -8.94 -59.23
CA LEU A 21 54.23 -9.41 -58.58
C LEU A 21 54.58 -8.69 -57.27
N GLU A 22 54.37 -7.37 -57.17
CA GLU A 22 54.79 -6.59 -55.99
C GLU A 22 54.08 -6.99 -54.70
N LYS A 23 52.76 -7.24 -54.76
CA LYS A 23 51.99 -7.69 -53.58
C LYS A 23 52.43 -9.06 -53.07
N SER A 24 53.07 -9.89 -53.90
CA SER A 24 53.59 -11.19 -53.48
C SER A 24 54.92 -11.07 -52.74
N GLU A 25 55.81 -10.18 -53.19
CA GLU A 25 57.13 -10.01 -52.58
C GLU A 25 57.04 -9.27 -51.25
N GLU A 26 56.24 -8.21 -51.17
CA GLU A 26 55.98 -7.52 -49.89
C GLU A 26 55.37 -8.44 -48.84
N LYS A 27 54.46 -9.33 -49.26
CA LYS A 27 53.83 -10.30 -48.36
C LYS A 27 54.84 -11.36 -47.89
N LYS A 28 55.78 -11.78 -48.75
CA LYS A 28 56.88 -12.68 -48.38
C LYS A 28 57.85 -12.01 -47.40
N VAL A 29 58.23 -10.76 -47.64
CA VAL A 29 59.11 -9.97 -46.75
C VAL A 29 58.43 -9.76 -45.41
N ARG A 30 57.14 -9.38 -45.42
CA ARG A 30 56.34 -9.24 -44.21
C ARG A 30 56.25 -10.56 -43.44
N SER A 31 56.00 -11.69 -44.10
CA SER A 31 55.96 -13.00 -43.41
C SER A 31 57.32 -13.44 -42.85
N ARG A 32 58.43 -13.08 -43.50
CA ARG A 32 59.79 -13.36 -43.00
C ARG A 32 60.14 -12.51 -41.79
N ASN A 33 59.69 -11.27 -41.75
CA ASN A 33 59.99 -10.33 -40.67
C ASN A 33 58.95 -10.32 -39.54
N LEU A 34 57.83 -11.02 -39.71
CA LEU A 34 56.81 -11.15 -38.67
C LEU A 34 57.27 -12.16 -37.61
N SER A 35 58.09 -11.70 -36.67
CA SER A 35 58.30 -12.40 -35.40
C SER A 35 57.05 -12.24 -34.55
N VAL A 36 56.08 -13.15 -34.71
CA VAL A 36 54.94 -13.25 -33.79
C VAL A 36 55.31 -14.30 -32.75
N ALA A 37 55.72 -13.85 -31.57
CA ALA A 37 55.76 -14.75 -30.42
C ALA A 37 54.35 -15.32 -30.22
N PRO A 38 54.15 -16.64 -30.22
CA PRO A 38 52.84 -17.23 -29.99
C PRO A 38 52.40 -16.83 -28.57
N ILE A 39 51.32 -16.06 -28.47
CA ILE A 39 50.67 -15.78 -27.19
C ILE A 39 50.00 -17.08 -26.77
N GLN A 40 50.72 -17.91 -26.01
CA GLN A 40 50.15 -19.10 -25.38
C GLN A 40 49.42 -18.64 -24.11
N ARG A 41 48.10 -18.47 -24.21
CA ARG A 41 47.24 -18.34 -23.03
C ARG A 41 46.91 -19.74 -22.54
N GLN A 42 47.25 -20.06 -21.30
CA GLN A 42 46.79 -21.31 -20.71
C GLN A 42 45.29 -21.17 -20.40
N SER A 43 44.50 -22.21 -20.63
CA SER A 43 43.03 -22.16 -20.46
C SER A 43 42.59 -21.87 -19.01
N ASP A 44 43.51 -22.04 -18.07
CA ASP A 44 43.40 -21.84 -16.63
C ASP A 44 44.12 -20.56 -16.14
N GLU A 45 44.66 -19.74 -17.05
CA GLU A 45 45.35 -18.50 -16.71
C GLU A 45 44.36 -17.38 -16.32
N SER A 46 43.98 -17.36 -15.04
CA SER A 46 43.23 -16.26 -14.44
C SER A 46 44.19 -15.18 -13.92
N LEU A 47 44.58 -14.24 -14.78
CA LEU A 47 45.46 -13.11 -14.40
C LEU A 47 44.85 -12.14 -13.38
N PHE A 48 43.53 -12.19 -13.19
CA PHE A 48 42.81 -11.33 -12.25
C PHE A 48 41.78 -12.15 -11.50
N ALA A 49 41.88 -12.18 -10.17
CA ALA A 49 40.81 -12.67 -9.32
C ALA A 49 39.63 -11.69 -9.44
N VAL A 50 38.63 -12.04 -10.26
CA VAL A 50 37.38 -11.28 -10.32
C VAL A 50 36.66 -11.53 -9.00
N ALA A 51 36.61 -10.51 -8.14
CA ALA A 51 35.84 -10.58 -6.91
C ALA A 51 34.38 -10.97 -7.25
N PRO A 52 33.73 -11.82 -6.44
CA PRO A 52 32.35 -12.18 -6.67
C PRO A 52 31.50 -10.92 -6.76
N MET A 53 30.69 -10.83 -7.81
CA MET A 53 29.81 -9.69 -8.00
C MET A 53 28.84 -9.60 -6.82
N GLU A 54 28.96 -8.55 -6.02
CA GLU A 54 27.96 -8.24 -5.00
C GLU A 54 26.74 -7.61 -5.67
N VAL A 55 25.59 -8.23 -5.51
CA VAL A 55 24.32 -7.64 -5.94
C VAL A 55 24.04 -6.42 -5.07
N LYS A 56 24.36 -5.23 -5.60
CA LYS A 56 24.06 -3.97 -4.91
C LYS A 56 22.54 -3.78 -4.86
N LYS A 57 21.95 -4.02 -3.70
CA LYS A 57 20.54 -3.67 -3.46
C LYS A 57 20.38 -2.16 -3.60
N ARG A 58 19.55 -1.73 -4.57
CA ARG A 58 19.25 -0.31 -4.75
C ARG A 58 18.50 0.21 -3.52
N ALA A 59 18.76 1.46 -3.15
CA ALA A 59 17.89 2.15 -2.21
C ALA A 59 16.49 2.28 -2.82
N PRO A 60 15.42 2.09 -2.03
CA PRO A 60 14.05 2.27 -2.51
C PRO A 60 13.80 3.74 -2.83
N TYR A 61 13.08 4.01 -3.93
CA TYR A 61 12.68 5.35 -4.29
C TYR A 61 11.64 5.91 -3.30
N PRO A 62 11.55 7.25 -3.13
CA PRO A 62 10.59 7.86 -2.20
C PRO A 62 9.12 7.46 -2.43
N TRP A 63 8.70 7.20 -3.67
CA TRP A 63 7.34 6.78 -3.97
C TRP A 63 7.08 5.29 -3.70
N GLU A 64 8.12 4.44 -3.68
CA GLU A 64 7.99 3.03 -3.31
C GLU A 64 7.65 2.89 -1.83
N LYS A 65 8.08 3.85 -0.99
CA LYS A 65 7.67 3.95 0.42
C LYS A 65 6.17 4.23 0.60
N ARG A 66 5.50 4.73 -0.44
CA ARG A 66 4.04 5.02 -0.43
C ARG A 66 3.20 3.79 -0.74
N ARG A 67 3.82 2.63 -0.98
CA ARG A 67 3.12 1.38 -1.26
C ARG A 67 3.45 0.32 -0.22
N VAL A 68 2.50 -0.60 -0.03
CA VAL A 68 2.65 -1.83 0.73
C VAL A 68 2.24 -2.94 -0.22
N GLY A 69 3.24 -3.72 -0.68
CA GLY A 69 3.05 -4.61 -1.83
C GLY A 69 2.62 -3.85 -3.08
N SER A 70 1.49 -4.25 -3.66
CA SER A 70 0.91 -3.63 -4.84
C SER A 70 0.03 -2.39 -4.52
N HIS A 71 -0.38 -2.23 -3.26
CA HIS A 71 -1.40 -1.27 -2.81
C HIS A 71 -0.82 0.03 -2.28
N LEU A 72 -1.63 1.10 -2.25
CA LEU A 72 -1.26 2.34 -1.59
C LEU A 72 -1.17 2.11 -0.08
N ARG A 73 -0.11 2.63 0.54
CA ARG A 73 0.08 2.58 1.98
C ARG A 73 -1.02 3.41 2.65
N ILE A 74 -1.75 2.78 3.57
CA ILE A 74 -2.71 3.46 4.42
C ILE A 74 -1.94 4.41 5.34
N THR A 75 -2.37 5.66 5.36
CA THR A 75 -1.87 6.71 6.26
C THR A 75 -3.03 7.25 7.10
N LYS A 76 -2.74 8.17 8.04
CA LYS A 76 -3.77 8.81 8.87
C LYS A 76 -4.85 9.52 8.04
N GLU A 77 -4.54 9.95 6.82
CA GLU A 77 -5.47 10.65 5.92
C GLU A 77 -6.68 9.78 5.54
N PHE A 78 -6.52 8.45 5.51
CA PHE A 78 -7.60 7.52 5.22
C PHE A 78 -8.62 7.40 6.36
N PHE A 79 -8.32 7.97 7.53
CA PHE A 79 -9.19 7.97 8.69
C PHE A 79 -9.95 9.30 8.80
N ARG A 80 -9.91 10.17 7.80
CA ARG A 80 -10.69 11.41 7.87
C ARG A 80 -12.18 11.12 7.85
N CYS A 81 -12.94 12.08 8.35
CA CYS A 81 -14.39 11.98 8.41
C CYS A 81 -15.00 12.07 7.01
N ASN A 82 -15.94 11.17 6.75
CA ASN A 82 -16.60 11.01 5.47
C ASN A 82 -17.93 11.78 5.36
N GLY A 83 -18.22 12.67 6.31
CA GLY A 83 -19.45 13.44 6.30
C GLY A 83 -19.59 14.33 5.08
N GLY A 84 -20.81 14.45 4.57
CA GLY A 84 -21.13 15.17 3.35
C GLY A 84 -22.20 16.23 3.56
N VAL A 85 -21.94 17.47 3.13
CA VAL A 85 -22.95 18.56 3.19
C VAL A 85 -24.19 18.25 2.34
N LEU A 86 -24.04 17.37 1.35
CA LEU A 86 -25.11 16.93 0.46
C LEU A 86 -25.87 15.70 0.99
N SER A 87 -25.46 15.15 2.13
CA SER A 87 -26.19 14.06 2.79
C SER A 87 -27.61 14.53 3.17
N PRO A 88 -28.65 13.71 2.96
CA PRO A 88 -30.01 14.09 3.27
C PRO A 88 -30.18 14.29 4.80
N PRO A 89 -30.98 15.26 5.27
CA PRO A 89 -31.22 15.44 6.69
C PRO A 89 -31.85 14.18 7.32
N ILE A 90 -31.38 13.78 8.50
CA ILE A 90 -32.03 12.74 9.29
C ILE A 90 -33.05 13.39 10.25
N GLN A 91 -34.14 12.67 10.52
CA GLN A 91 -35.18 13.12 11.42
C GLN A 91 -35.06 12.38 12.76
N ILE A 92 -34.86 13.13 13.84
CA ILE A 92 -34.81 12.58 15.20
C ILE A 92 -36.03 13.08 15.98
N HIS A 93 -36.79 12.14 16.53
CA HIS A 93 -37.88 12.45 17.44
C HIS A 93 -37.33 12.74 18.83
N ARG A 94 -37.58 13.95 19.34
CA ARG A 94 -37.30 14.29 20.74
C ARG A 94 -38.49 15.03 21.34
N GLN A 95 -39.03 14.47 22.42
CA GLN A 95 -40.03 15.12 23.27
C GLN A 95 -41.29 15.63 22.54
N GLY A 96 -41.69 14.98 21.45
CA GLY A 96 -42.87 15.36 20.66
C GLY A 96 -42.58 16.24 19.45
N ASP A 97 -41.35 16.77 19.33
CA ASP A 97 -40.91 17.57 18.19
C ASP A 97 -40.02 16.76 17.23
N PHE A 98 -40.03 17.20 15.98
CA PHE A 98 -39.15 16.69 14.92
C PHE A 98 -37.96 17.62 14.74
N ILE A 99 -36.77 17.12 15.06
CA ILE A 99 -35.52 17.85 14.83
C ILE A 99 -34.83 17.22 13.62
N TYR A 100 -34.51 18.05 12.63
CA TYR A 100 -33.71 17.65 11.49
C TYR A 100 -32.24 17.87 11.80
N HIS A 101 -31.44 16.83 11.67
CA HIS A 101 -29.99 16.92 11.81
C HIS A 101 -29.33 16.80 10.44
N LEU A 102 -28.48 17.76 10.13
CA LEU A 102 -27.63 17.76 8.94
C LEU A 102 -26.30 17.09 9.29
N ASP A 103 -25.72 16.47 8.27
CA ASP A 103 -24.37 15.92 8.34
C ASP A 103 -23.31 17.04 8.35
N CYS A 104 -22.07 16.71 8.68
CA CYS A 104 -20.94 17.63 8.57
C CYS A 104 -20.45 17.73 7.10
N GLY A 105 -19.43 18.58 6.85
CA GLY A 105 -18.75 18.63 5.54
C GLY A 105 -17.44 17.84 5.48
N GLY A 106 -17.25 16.89 6.39
CA GLY A 106 -16.14 15.97 6.44
C GLY A 106 -14.77 16.65 6.45
N ILE A 107 -13.87 16.12 5.62
CA ILE A 107 -12.49 16.58 5.45
C ILE A 107 -12.34 18.09 5.21
N GLU A 108 -13.30 18.75 4.56
CA GLU A 108 -13.21 20.17 4.23
C GLU A 108 -13.52 21.08 5.42
N ARG A 109 -14.20 20.56 6.45
CA ARG A 109 -14.72 21.36 7.56
C ARG A 109 -13.98 21.16 8.86
N HIS A 110 -13.23 20.08 9.01
CA HIS A 110 -12.50 19.83 10.23
C HIS A 110 -11.31 18.88 10.06
N SER A 111 -10.37 18.98 10.99
CA SER A 111 -9.19 18.13 11.06
C SER A 111 -9.50 16.74 11.62
N LEU A 112 -8.47 15.88 11.63
CA LEU A 112 -8.41 14.72 12.52
C LEU A 112 -8.30 15.16 14.00
N PRO A 113 -8.49 14.25 14.97
CA PRO A 113 -8.22 14.53 16.37
C PRO A 113 -6.78 15.04 16.56
N LEU A 114 -6.58 15.97 17.49
CA LEU A 114 -5.30 16.56 17.80
C LEU A 114 -4.70 15.90 19.03
N ARG A 115 -3.40 15.62 18.96
CA ARG A 115 -2.58 15.26 20.10
C ARG A 115 -1.33 16.12 20.07
N ASN A 116 -1.07 16.86 21.15
CA ASN A 116 0.04 17.82 21.23
C ASN A 116 0.05 18.86 20.09
N GLY A 117 -1.13 19.27 19.63
CA GLY A 117 -1.29 20.25 18.54
C GLY A 117 -1.17 19.69 17.12
N GLU A 118 -0.94 18.39 16.95
CA GLU A 118 -0.84 17.75 15.65
C GLU A 118 -1.97 16.74 15.41
N GLU A 119 -2.42 16.62 14.16
CA GLU A 119 -3.39 15.62 13.74
C GLU A 119 -2.89 14.19 14.00
N PHE A 120 -3.71 13.41 14.70
CA PHE A 120 -3.36 12.15 15.31
C PHE A 120 -4.42 11.07 15.03
N ILE A 121 -3.92 9.88 14.74
CA ILE A 121 -4.64 8.61 14.73
C ILE A 121 -3.72 7.59 15.39
N TYR A 122 -4.31 6.65 16.12
CA TYR A 122 -3.53 5.61 16.81
C TYR A 122 -2.72 4.77 15.81
N PRO A 123 -1.37 4.76 15.91
CA PRO A 123 -0.52 4.11 14.91
C PRO A 123 -0.81 2.63 14.71
N ILE A 124 -1.25 1.92 15.76
CA ILE A 124 -1.59 0.50 15.68
C ILE A 124 -2.68 0.21 14.65
N LEU A 125 -3.66 1.11 14.45
CA LEU A 125 -4.69 0.93 13.43
C LEU A 125 -4.05 0.96 12.04
N ILE A 126 -3.17 1.92 11.79
CA ILE A 126 -2.44 2.05 10.52
C ILE A 126 -1.54 0.83 10.28
N ASP A 127 -0.85 0.35 11.31
CA ASP A 127 0.03 -0.81 11.24
C ASP A 127 -0.74 -2.08 10.87
N LEU A 128 -1.87 -2.34 11.54
CA LEU A 128 -2.71 -3.52 11.30
C LEU A 128 -3.30 -3.53 9.89
N LEU A 129 -3.86 -2.40 9.44
CA LEU A 129 -4.46 -2.33 8.11
C LEU A 129 -3.42 -2.45 7.00
N ASN A 130 -2.22 -1.86 7.16
CA ASN A 130 -1.14 -2.07 6.20
C ASN A 130 -0.60 -3.50 6.23
N TYR A 131 -0.48 -4.11 7.41
CA TYR A 131 -0.10 -5.52 7.51
C TYR A 131 -1.09 -6.45 6.78
N LEU A 132 -2.40 -6.15 6.86
CA LEU A 132 -3.41 -6.87 6.09
C LEU A 132 -3.20 -6.70 4.57
N GLN A 133 -2.95 -5.48 4.10
CA GLN A 133 -2.67 -5.25 2.68
C GLN A 133 -1.44 -6.03 2.20
N GLU A 134 -0.39 -6.12 3.02
CA GLU A 134 0.82 -6.87 2.69
C GLU A 134 0.58 -8.38 2.69
N THR A 135 -0.10 -8.88 3.73
CA THR A 135 -0.27 -10.32 3.97
C THR A 135 -1.26 -10.94 3.01
N LEU A 136 -2.33 -10.22 2.67
CA LEU A 136 -3.39 -10.71 1.80
C LEU A 136 -3.17 -10.32 0.33
N ASP A 137 -2.25 -9.40 0.04
CA ASP A 137 -2.10 -8.74 -1.27
C ASP A 137 -3.43 -8.22 -1.82
N ARG A 138 -4.28 -7.69 -0.93
CA ARG A 138 -5.58 -7.11 -1.25
C ARG A 138 -5.70 -5.71 -0.68
N LYS A 139 -6.50 -4.88 -1.36
CA LYS A 139 -6.79 -3.52 -0.90
C LYS A 139 -7.72 -3.58 0.31
N VAL A 140 -7.38 -2.83 1.35
CA VAL A 140 -8.25 -2.62 2.50
C VAL A 140 -9.10 -1.38 2.24
N ILE A 141 -10.42 -1.50 2.39
CA ILE A 141 -11.39 -0.41 2.23
C ILE A 141 -11.88 0.01 3.61
N ILE A 142 -11.44 1.17 4.08
CA ILE A 142 -11.93 1.79 5.31
C ILE A 142 -13.28 2.43 5.01
N THR A 143 -14.32 1.99 5.71
CA THR A 143 -15.67 2.54 5.60
C THR A 143 -15.86 3.69 6.59
N CYS A 144 -15.34 3.55 7.80
CA CYS A 144 -15.37 4.59 8.82
C CYS A 144 -14.05 4.69 9.59
N GLY A 145 -13.51 5.90 9.69
CA GLY A 145 -12.32 6.23 10.48
C GLY A 145 -12.67 7.15 11.65
N HIS A 146 -12.25 8.41 11.59
CA HIS A 146 -12.66 9.43 12.55
C HIS A 146 -14.04 9.97 12.20
N ARG A 147 -14.91 10.12 13.21
CA ARG A 147 -16.16 10.88 13.11
C ARG A 147 -16.04 12.15 13.94
N CYS A 148 -16.41 13.32 13.41
CA CYS A 148 -16.64 14.46 14.29
C CYS A 148 -17.97 14.28 15.05
N PRO A 149 -18.19 14.99 16.16
CA PRO A 149 -19.45 14.93 16.91
C PRO A 149 -20.71 15.12 16.07
N THR A 150 -20.69 16.04 15.11
CA THR A 150 -21.84 16.31 14.22
C THR A 150 -22.12 15.11 13.32
N HIS A 151 -21.10 14.59 12.64
CA HIS A 151 -21.24 13.43 11.78
C HIS A 151 -21.57 12.15 12.56
N ASN A 152 -20.99 11.97 13.75
CA ASN A 152 -21.29 10.83 14.60
C ASN A 152 -22.76 10.83 15.05
N LEU A 153 -23.29 11.99 15.42
CA LEU A 153 -24.71 12.13 15.75
C LEU A 153 -25.61 11.86 14.53
N TYR A 154 -25.15 12.26 13.34
CA TYR A 154 -25.83 11.99 12.07
C TYR A 154 -25.81 10.49 11.72
N ALA A 155 -24.65 9.83 11.84
CA ALA A 155 -24.48 8.41 11.52
C ALA A 155 -25.20 7.51 12.52
N ASP A 156 -24.99 7.70 13.84
CA ASP A 156 -25.63 6.93 14.91
C ASP A 156 -26.06 7.84 16.08
N PRO A 157 -27.35 8.23 16.14
CA PRO A 157 -27.85 9.07 17.23
C PRO A 157 -28.07 8.32 18.55
N SER A 158 -27.83 7.00 18.58
CA SER A 158 -28.05 6.19 19.78
C SER A 158 -27.14 6.61 20.94
N LYS A 159 -27.51 6.22 22.17
CA LYS A 159 -26.66 6.43 23.34
C LYS A 159 -25.31 5.73 23.22
N LYS A 160 -25.24 4.62 22.48
CA LYS A 160 -23.99 3.87 22.26
C LYS A 160 -23.07 4.66 21.32
N GLY A 161 -23.60 5.18 20.23
CA GLY A 161 -22.89 6.01 19.26
C GLY A 161 -22.25 7.25 19.90
N GLN A 162 -22.91 7.87 20.88
CA GLN A 162 -22.38 9.06 21.59
C GLN A 162 -21.06 8.84 22.33
N THR A 163 -20.68 7.57 22.56
CA THR A 163 -19.41 7.19 23.22
C THR A 163 -18.50 6.39 22.29
N SER A 164 -18.73 6.47 20.97
CA SER A 164 -17.90 5.79 19.97
C SER A 164 -16.44 6.24 20.05
N LYS A 165 -15.53 5.30 19.79
CA LYS A 165 -14.09 5.57 19.75
C LYS A 165 -13.65 6.16 18.40
N HIS A 166 -14.52 6.16 17.38
CA HIS A 166 -14.31 6.92 16.15
C HIS A 166 -14.17 8.43 16.44
N LEU A 167 -14.86 8.94 17.46
CA LEU A 167 -14.78 10.35 17.88
C LEU A 167 -13.37 10.78 18.32
N ILE A 168 -12.57 9.86 18.85
CA ILE A 168 -11.20 10.11 19.31
C ILE A 168 -10.14 9.46 18.40
N GLY A 169 -10.54 8.98 17.21
CA GLY A 169 -9.63 8.35 16.25
C GLY A 169 -9.07 6.99 16.70
N ALA A 170 -9.74 6.34 17.65
CA ALA A 170 -9.33 5.07 18.27
C ALA A 170 -10.14 3.87 17.78
N GLU A 171 -10.85 4.01 16.67
CA GLU A 171 -11.69 2.98 16.06
C GLU A 171 -11.66 3.09 14.54
N VAL A 172 -11.79 1.96 13.87
CA VAL A 172 -11.87 1.90 12.41
C VAL A 172 -12.75 0.73 11.98
N ASP A 173 -13.61 1.00 11.00
CA ASP A 173 -14.44 0.01 10.34
C ASP A 173 -13.93 -0.17 8.91
N PHE A 174 -13.81 -1.42 8.47
CA PHE A 174 -13.28 -1.73 7.14
C PHE A 174 -13.73 -3.11 6.65
N TYR A 175 -13.49 -3.35 5.36
CA TYR A 175 -13.48 -4.67 4.76
C TYR A 175 -12.30 -4.80 3.78
N VAL A 176 -12.07 -6.00 3.25
CA VAL A 176 -10.97 -6.27 2.30
C VAL A 176 -11.56 -6.64 0.95
N GLU A 177 -11.12 -5.92 -0.09
CA GLU A 177 -11.59 -6.11 -1.46
C GLU A 177 -11.27 -7.53 -1.96
N GLY A 178 -12.29 -8.21 -2.48
CA GLY A 178 -12.22 -9.61 -2.91
C GLY A 178 -12.31 -10.65 -1.79
N LEU A 179 -12.47 -10.22 -0.54
CA LEU A 179 -12.70 -11.07 0.64
C LEU A 179 -13.97 -10.69 1.40
N GLU A 180 -14.90 -9.99 0.76
CA GLU A 180 -16.14 -9.49 1.35
C GLU A 180 -16.99 -10.62 1.94
N GLN A 181 -17.02 -11.77 1.25
CA GLN A 181 -17.75 -12.97 1.68
C GLN A 181 -16.92 -13.93 2.54
N ASN A 182 -15.64 -13.60 2.79
CA ASN A 182 -14.74 -14.41 3.60
C ASN A 182 -14.00 -13.56 4.66
N PRO A 183 -14.73 -12.94 5.60
CA PRO A 183 -14.12 -12.14 6.66
C PRO A 183 -13.22 -12.98 7.59
N GLN A 184 -13.42 -14.30 7.64
CA GLN A 184 -12.60 -15.19 8.48
C GLN A 184 -11.13 -15.22 8.04
N ALA A 185 -10.85 -15.16 6.73
CA ALA A 185 -9.48 -15.07 6.23
C ALA A 185 -8.79 -13.79 6.73
N VAL A 186 -9.54 -12.68 6.78
CA VAL A 186 -9.05 -11.39 7.29
C VAL A 186 -8.79 -11.46 8.79
N LEU A 187 -9.70 -12.05 9.56
CA LEU A 187 -9.52 -12.27 11.00
C LEU A 187 -8.29 -13.15 11.29
N ASN A 188 -8.09 -14.23 10.55
CA ASN A 188 -6.94 -15.10 10.72
C ASN A 188 -5.62 -14.35 10.49
N ALA A 189 -5.56 -13.48 9.47
CA ALA A 189 -4.41 -12.61 9.24
C ALA A 189 -4.22 -11.59 10.38
N LEU A 190 -5.29 -10.94 10.86
CA LEU A 190 -5.19 -10.06 12.04
C LEU A 190 -4.65 -10.80 13.27
N PHE A 191 -5.09 -12.03 13.49
CA PHE A 191 -4.65 -12.82 14.63
C PHE A 191 -3.18 -13.23 14.49
N SER A 192 -2.68 -13.49 13.28
CA SER A 192 -1.27 -13.81 13.06
C SER A 192 -0.32 -12.63 13.25
N TYR A 193 -0.83 -11.39 13.24
CA TYR A 193 -0.02 -10.21 13.60
C TYR A 193 0.47 -10.26 15.06
N TYR A 194 -0.35 -10.81 15.95
CA TYR A 194 -0.03 -10.90 17.37
C TYR A 194 0.56 -12.26 17.71
N LYS A 195 1.62 -12.27 18.54
CA LYS A 195 2.19 -13.51 19.09
C LYS A 195 1.29 -14.15 20.15
N GLU A 196 0.57 -13.31 20.89
CA GLU A 196 -0.36 -13.74 21.94
C GLU A 196 -1.74 -14.04 21.34
N PRO A 197 -2.45 -15.07 21.85
CA PRO A 197 -3.77 -15.40 21.33
C PRO A 197 -4.78 -14.30 21.65
N MET A 198 -5.68 -14.04 20.70
CA MET A 198 -6.86 -13.21 20.92
C MET A 198 -7.88 -13.98 21.77
N LEU A 199 -8.36 -13.37 22.83
CA LEU A 199 -9.42 -13.93 23.68
C LEU A 199 -10.77 -13.60 23.07
N ARG A 200 -11.65 -14.61 22.94
CA ARG A 200 -13.02 -14.42 22.45
C ARG A 200 -13.91 -13.94 23.59
N THR A 201 -14.73 -12.91 23.35
CA THR A 201 -15.78 -12.51 24.30
C THR A 201 -16.86 -13.59 24.28
N LEU A 202 -17.06 -14.27 25.42
CA LEU A 202 -18.16 -15.21 25.61
C LEU A 202 -19.35 -14.43 26.17
N THR A 203 -20.39 -14.25 25.36
CA THR A 203 -21.69 -13.79 25.84
C THR A 203 -22.60 -14.99 26.07
N LEU A 204 -23.47 -14.90 27.08
CA LEU A 204 -24.45 -15.95 27.42
C LEU A 204 -25.54 -16.18 26.35
N ALA A 205 -25.57 -15.37 25.30
CA ALA A 205 -26.48 -15.52 24.17
C ALA A 205 -25.68 -15.81 22.87
N ASP A 206 -26.07 -16.85 22.14
CA ASP A 206 -25.51 -17.25 20.84
C ASP A 206 -25.79 -16.24 19.71
N THR A 207 -26.58 -15.20 19.99
CA THR A 207 -26.95 -14.13 19.04
C THR A 207 -26.06 -12.88 19.13
N SER A 208 -24.96 -12.91 19.89
CA SER A 208 -24.08 -11.75 19.96
C SER A 208 -23.11 -11.69 18.78
N THR A 209 -22.92 -10.47 18.27
CA THR A 209 -21.91 -10.16 17.27
C THR A 209 -20.53 -10.61 17.77
N PRO A 210 -19.84 -11.51 17.06
CA PRO A 210 -18.62 -12.12 17.57
C PRO A 210 -17.51 -11.09 17.72
N SER A 211 -16.89 -11.09 18.91
CA SER A 211 -15.84 -10.15 19.29
C SER A 211 -14.66 -10.86 19.95
N TRP A 212 -13.46 -10.36 19.66
CA TRP A 212 -12.20 -10.84 20.19
C TRP A 212 -11.37 -9.68 20.72
N TYR A 213 -10.48 -9.93 21.66
CA TYR A 213 -9.61 -8.89 22.18
C TYR A 213 -8.27 -9.43 22.67
N ASN A 214 -7.28 -8.56 22.69
CA ASN A 214 -6.06 -8.72 23.47
C ASN A 214 -5.86 -7.46 24.33
N LYS A 215 -4.65 -7.28 24.87
CA LYS A 215 -4.32 -6.09 25.66
C LYS A 215 -4.46 -4.79 24.86
N GLU A 216 -4.15 -4.82 23.56
CA GLU A 216 -4.00 -3.63 22.73
C GLU A 216 -5.26 -3.24 21.96
N ILE A 217 -6.00 -4.20 21.44
CA ILE A 217 -7.17 -3.97 20.59
C ILE A 217 -8.34 -4.88 20.97
N ALA A 218 -9.54 -4.47 20.57
CA ALA A 218 -10.71 -5.31 20.41
C ALA A 218 -11.11 -5.33 18.93
N ILE A 219 -11.55 -6.48 18.45
CA ILE A 219 -11.98 -6.73 17.08
C ILE A 219 -13.41 -7.23 17.14
N THR A 220 -14.31 -6.67 16.34
CA THR A 220 -15.70 -7.13 16.23
C THR A 220 -16.01 -7.39 14.75
N LEU A 221 -16.57 -8.55 14.44
CA LEU A 221 -17.04 -8.89 13.10
C LEU A 221 -18.55 -8.68 13.04
N TYR A 222 -18.98 -7.69 12.28
CA TYR A 222 -20.39 -7.40 12.04
C TYR A 222 -20.88 -8.13 10.78
N HIS A 223 -21.99 -8.85 10.90
CA HIS A 223 -22.63 -9.49 9.77
C HIS A 223 -23.30 -8.47 8.84
N ALA A 224 -23.67 -8.93 7.63
CA ALA A 224 -24.21 -8.07 6.58
C ALA A 224 -25.42 -7.21 7.02
N THR A 225 -26.20 -7.68 7.99
CA THR A 225 -27.42 -7.04 8.50
C THR A 225 -27.28 -6.45 9.91
N GLU A 226 -26.08 -6.45 10.48
CA GLU A 226 -25.83 -6.03 11.86
C GLU A 226 -24.97 -4.76 11.90
N GLY A 227 -25.17 -3.94 12.94
CA GLY A 227 -24.29 -2.79 13.22
C GLY A 227 -24.34 -1.66 12.20
N ARG A 228 -25.33 -1.65 11.31
CA ARG A 228 -25.44 -0.66 10.24
C ARG A 228 -25.77 0.73 10.74
N ASP A 229 -25.03 1.69 10.21
CA ASP A 229 -25.21 3.13 10.28
C ASP A 229 -24.95 3.74 8.90
N PHE A 230 -25.08 5.06 8.79
CA PHE A 230 -24.96 5.73 7.49
C PHE A 230 -23.56 5.71 6.87
N ASP A 231 -22.50 5.38 7.62
CA ASP A 231 -21.14 5.30 7.06
C ASP A 231 -20.78 3.90 6.58
N ASN A 232 -21.42 2.88 7.14
CA ASN A 232 -21.17 1.47 6.82
C ASN A 232 -22.39 0.80 6.16
N ASP A 233 -23.21 1.58 5.46
CA ASP A 233 -24.34 1.11 4.66
C ASP A 233 -23.87 0.44 3.35
N HIS A 234 -23.26 -0.73 3.50
CA HIS A 234 -22.84 -1.59 2.40
C HIS A 234 -23.30 -3.04 2.64
N PRO A 235 -23.52 -3.85 1.58
CA PRO A 235 -24.18 -5.15 1.70
C PRO A 235 -23.28 -6.27 2.26
N TYR A 236 -22.05 -5.96 2.66
CA TYR A 236 -21.02 -6.94 3.03
C TYR A 236 -20.70 -6.89 4.52
N PRO A 237 -20.35 -8.02 5.17
CA PRO A 237 -19.76 -7.99 6.50
C PRO A 237 -18.60 -7.01 6.60
N TYR A 238 -18.40 -6.43 7.78
CA TYR A 238 -17.27 -5.54 8.06
C TYR A 238 -16.64 -5.85 9.41
N ILE A 239 -15.38 -5.45 9.55
CA ILE A 239 -14.61 -5.64 10.77
C ILE A 239 -14.38 -4.27 11.39
N SER A 240 -14.68 -4.17 12.68
CA SER A 240 -14.33 -3.01 13.49
C SER A 240 -13.15 -3.33 14.40
N ILE A 241 -12.16 -2.44 14.45
CA ILE A 241 -11.03 -2.52 15.38
C ILE A 241 -11.06 -1.31 16.31
N GLN A 242 -11.15 -1.56 17.61
CA GLN A 242 -11.08 -0.55 18.67
C GLN A 242 -9.76 -0.65 19.43
N VAL A 243 -9.06 0.46 19.59
CA VAL A 243 -7.85 0.53 20.41
C VAL A 243 -8.22 0.50 21.89
N ARG A 244 -7.53 -0.35 22.66
CA ARG A 244 -7.69 -0.55 24.10
C ARG A 244 -6.49 -0.05 24.90
N TYR A 245 -5.29 -0.06 24.34
CA TYR A 245 -4.07 0.36 25.02
C TYR A 245 -3.18 1.16 24.09
N ASP A 246 -2.73 2.31 24.58
CA ASP A 246 -1.84 3.22 23.86
C ASP A 246 -0.38 2.87 24.21
N ARG A 247 0.41 2.51 23.19
CA ARG A 247 1.83 2.13 23.35
C ARG A 247 2.67 3.30 23.86
N ASP A 248 2.37 4.52 23.43
CA ASP A 248 3.19 5.69 23.68
C ASP A 248 2.95 6.21 25.10
N THR A 249 1.68 6.36 25.47
CA THR A 249 1.30 6.86 26.80
C THR A 249 1.26 5.75 27.87
N LYS A 250 1.35 4.48 27.45
CA LYS A 250 1.28 3.28 28.31
C LYS A 250 -0.01 3.20 29.13
N ARG A 251 -1.12 3.73 28.61
CA ARG A 251 -2.41 3.81 29.30
C ARG A 251 -3.53 3.14 28.50
N PRO A 252 -4.58 2.65 29.19
CA PRO A 252 -5.80 2.24 28.51
C PRO A 252 -6.42 3.40 27.72
N VAL A 253 -6.90 3.10 26.52
CA VAL A 253 -7.64 4.05 25.69
C VAL A 253 -9.11 3.96 26.04
N GLN A 254 -9.62 5.04 26.62
CA GLN A 254 -11.02 5.21 27.01
C GLN A 254 -11.59 6.41 26.27
N TYR A 255 -12.90 6.37 26.04
CA TYR A 255 -13.61 7.53 25.52
C TYR A 255 -13.46 8.71 26.49
N ASN A 256 -13.09 9.87 25.95
CA ASN A 256 -13.03 11.12 26.68
C ASN A 256 -13.88 12.16 25.95
N TRP A 257 -14.88 12.72 26.63
CA TRP A 257 -15.81 13.67 26.02
C TRP A 257 -15.11 14.94 25.53
N HIS A 258 -14.15 15.46 26.30
CA HIS A 258 -13.42 16.67 25.95
C HIS A 258 -12.55 16.45 24.70
N GLU A 259 -11.84 15.33 24.62
CA GLU A 259 -11.06 14.97 23.42
C GLU A 259 -11.99 14.77 22.21
N ALA A 260 -13.11 14.08 22.39
CA ALA A 260 -14.09 13.85 21.32
C ALA A 260 -14.72 15.13 20.76
N HIS A 261 -15.01 16.12 21.62
CA HIS A 261 -15.80 17.30 21.23
C HIS A 261 -14.97 18.54 20.95
N ASN A 262 -13.78 18.64 21.54
CA ASN A 262 -12.89 19.80 21.44
C ASN A 262 -11.50 19.44 20.91
N GLY A 263 -11.20 18.16 20.72
CA GLY A 263 -9.88 17.70 20.29
C GLY A 263 -9.67 17.75 18.78
N TYR A 264 -10.31 18.64 18.01
CA TYR A 264 -10.09 18.78 16.56
C TYR A 264 -10.30 20.23 16.13
N LEU A 265 -9.67 20.65 15.03
CA LEU A 265 -9.84 21.98 14.44
C LEU A 265 -11.09 22.01 13.57
N LYS A 266 -11.81 23.13 13.62
CA LYS A 266 -12.89 23.47 12.69
C LYS A 266 -12.40 24.55 11.74
N HIS A 267 -12.77 24.43 10.47
CA HIS A 267 -12.42 25.36 9.40
C HIS A 267 -13.57 26.32 9.09
#